data_AF-A0AAN0X6H6-F1
#
_entry.id   AF-A0AAN0X6H6-F1
#
_cell.length_a   1.000
_cell.length_b   1.000
_cell.length_c   1.000
_cell.angle_alpha   90.00
_cell.angle_beta   90.00
_cell.angle_gamma   90.00
#
_symmetry.space_group_name_H-M   'P 1'
#
loop_
_entity.id
_entity.type
_entity.pdbx_description
1 polymer ?
#
loop_
_entity_poly.entity_id
_entity_poly.type
_entity_poly.pdbx_seq_one_letter_code
_entity_poly.pdbx_strand_id
1 'polypeptide(L)'
;MDIYNCIYNNKLKIIMMIIILFLLNSCNFKDKDLCKRVQCEHGKGDVIKKPKDSRTPVLVLLDDFNFSDEYKEAVLYVQKALTNPNVGAPNDKTYTDAEFYDLLVNLGKDRLENCVKVIFLTLRVRKCAVDAIESLKDQANKDKFNTDLAAIDADYSGFLKLIGSGDTVDQIYGMMINHDDGDKFESIKDTAHNAFLGEMRQRVP
;
A
#
# COMPACT_ATOMS: atom_id res chain seq x y z
N MET A 1 -29.24 15.59 -18.41
CA MET A 1 -28.84 14.23 -18.83
C MET A 1 -27.74 13.69 -17.89
N ASP A 2 -27.69 14.15 -16.63
CA ASP A 2 -26.43 14.17 -15.86
C ASP A 2 -26.48 13.31 -14.59
N ILE A 3 -27.68 13.01 -14.08
CA ILE A 3 -27.87 12.17 -12.89
C ILE A 3 -27.71 10.68 -13.24
N TYR A 4 -28.14 10.27 -14.44
CA TYR A 4 -28.06 8.88 -14.87
C TYR A 4 -26.61 8.43 -15.11
N ASN A 5 -25.77 9.28 -15.70
CA ASN A 5 -24.33 9.01 -15.87
C ASN A 5 -23.57 9.03 -14.54
N CYS A 6 -23.96 9.88 -13.58
CA CYS A 6 -23.33 9.92 -12.26
C CYS A 6 -23.64 8.65 -11.45
N ILE A 7 -24.90 8.21 -11.43
CA ILE A 7 -25.33 6.96 -10.77
C ILE A 7 -24.76 5.73 -11.48
N TYR A 8 -24.70 5.75 -12.82
CA TYR A 8 -24.14 4.66 -13.60
C TYR A 8 -22.64 4.52 -13.36
N ASN A 9 -21.87 5.62 -13.35
CA ASN A 9 -20.45 5.57 -12.99
C ASN A 9 -20.22 5.08 -11.57
N ASN A 10 -21.03 5.52 -10.60
CA ASN A 10 -20.86 5.07 -9.22
C ASN A 10 -21.22 3.59 -9.05
N LYS A 11 -22.28 3.11 -9.71
CA LYS A 11 -22.64 1.68 -9.72
C LYS A 11 -21.63 0.83 -10.49
N LEU A 12 -21.13 1.32 -11.62
CA LEU A 12 -20.12 0.64 -12.43
C LEU A 12 -18.80 0.53 -11.66
N LYS A 13 -18.39 1.59 -10.95
CA LYS A 13 -17.24 1.58 -10.03
C LYS A 13 -17.41 0.60 -8.87
N ILE A 14 -18.59 0.55 -8.25
CA ILE A 14 -18.90 -0.41 -7.18
C ILE A 14 -18.85 -1.86 -7.72
N ILE A 15 -19.40 -2.10 -8.91
CA ILE A 15 -19.36 -3.43 -9.56
C ILE A 15 -17.92 -3.81 -9.93
N MET A 16 -17.10 -2.87 -10.42
CA MET A 16 -15.69 -3.10 -10.72
C MET A 16 -14.89 -3.40 -9.44
N MET A 17 -15.10 -2.65 -8.35
CA MET A 17 -14.51 -2.95 -7.04
C MET A 17 -14.89 -4.34 -6.53
N ILE A 18 -16.14 -4.77 -6.71
CA ILE A 18 -16.59 -6.10 -6.30
C ILE A 18 -15.95 -7.20 -7.16
N ILE A 19 -15.81 -7.00 -8.47
CA ILE A 19 -15.14 -7.96 -9.37
C ILE A 19 -13.63 -8.03 -9.06
N ILE A 20 -12.99 -6.89 -8.79
CA ILE A 20 -11.60 -6.81 -8.34
C ILE A 20 -11.45 -7.56 -7.00
N LEU A 21 -12.35 -7.35 -6.03
CA LEU A 21 -12.38 -8.11 -4.76
C LEU A 21 -12.47 -9.64 -4.97
N PHE A 22 -13.19 -10.11 -6.00
CA PHE A 22 -13.27 -11.54 -6.35
C PHE A 22 -12.00 -12.07 -7.03
N LEU A 23 -11.37 -11.29 -7.92
CA LEU A 23 -10.12 -11.65 -8.61
C LEU A 23 -8.88 -11.60 -7.71
N LEU A 24 -8.94 -10.84 -6.61
CA LEU A 24 -7.86 -10.67 -5.63
C LEU A 24 -7.76 -11.77 -4.55
N ASN A 25 -8.61 -12.80 -4.58
CA ASN A 25 -8.58 -13.91 -3.61
C ASN A 25 -7.44 -14.94 -3.82
N SER A 26 -6.62 -14.79 -4.87
CA SER A 26 -5.54 -15.74 -5.20
C SER A 26 -4.21 -15.49 -4.46
N CYS A 27 -4.02 -14.33 -3.82
CA CYS A 27 -2.77 -13.98 -3.14
C CYS A 27 -3.01 -13.68 -1.65
N ASN A 28 -2.30 -14.39 -0.76
CA ASN A 28 -2.51 -14.32 0.69
C ASN A 28 -1.65 -13.21 1.33
N PHE A 29 -2.24 -12.11 1.78
CA PHE A 29 -1.57 -10.84 2.12
C PHE A 29 -0.44 -10.88 3.17
N LYS A 30 -0.21 -11.99 3.89
CA LYS A 30 0.82 -12.06 4.94
C LYS A 30 2.23 -11.92 4.36
N ASP A 31 2.79 -10.71 4.36
CA ASP A 31 4.15 -10.43 3.90
C ASP A 31 5.08 -10.19 5.10
N LYS A 32 5.93 -11.18 5.41
CA LYS A 32 6.93 -11.11 6.47
C LYS A 32 8.10 -10.18 6.12
N ASP A 33 8.27 -9.78 4.86
CA ASP A 33 9.42 -8.99 4.42
C ASP A 33 9.16 -7.48 4.43
N LEU A 34 7.90 -7.04 4.40
CA LEU A 34 7.54 -5.64 4.68
C LEU A 34 7.86 -5.25 6.13
N CYS A 35 7.50 -6.09 7.10
CA CYS A 35 7.89 -5.91 8.51
C CYS A 35 9.41 -5.85 8.69
N LYS A 36 10.18 -6.69 7.96
CA LYS A 36 11.65 -6.66 8.04
C LYS A 36 12.25 -5.37 7.50
N ARG A 37 11.69 -4.79 6.43
CA ARG A 37 12.14 -3.49 5.90
C ARG A 37 11.76 -2.30 6.80
N VAL A 38 10.81 -2.48 7.72
CA VAL A 38 10.34 -1.45 8.66
C VAL A 38 11.15 -1.42 9.96
N GLN A 39 11.86 -2.50 10.32
CA GLN A 39 12.58 -2.61 11.60
C GLN A 39 14.11 -2.36 11.56
N CYS A 40 14.67 -1.85 10.47
CA CYS A 40 16.11 -1.62 10.40
C CYS A 40 16.53 -0.19 10.71
N GLU A 41 16.43 0.23 11.97
CA GLU A 41 17.37 1.20 12.55
C GLU A 41 17.52 0.92 14.04
N HIS A 42 18.54 0.19 14.48
CA HIS A 42 19.09 0.37 15.83
C HIS A 42 20.59 0.08 15.82
N GLY A 43 21.37 1.15 16.03
CA GLY A 43 22.78 1.09 16.34
C GLY A 43 23.05 0.33 17.64
N LYS A 44 24.22 -0.30 17.69
CA LYS A 44 24.76 -1.05 18.83
C LYS A 44 24.87 -0.18 20.08
N GLY A 45 24.47 -0.72 21.23
CA GLY A 45 24.78 -0.19 22.55
C GLY A 45 24.04 -0.95 23.66
N ASP A 46 24.77 -1.81 24.37
CA ASP A 46 24.28 -2.63 25.48
C ASP A 46 23.66 -1.83 26.63
N VAL A 47 22.55 -2.34 27.20
CA VAL A 47 22.33 -2.62 28.64
C VAL A 47 20.85 -3.04 28.81
N ILE A 48 20.66 -4.26 29.31
CA ILE A 48 19.35 -4.89 29.53
C ILE A 48 18.54 -4.12 30.59
N LYS A 49 17.36 -3.62 30.19
CA LYS A 49 16.21 -3.35 31.06
C LYS A 49 14.97 -4.04 30.45
N LYS A 50 14.16 -4.66 31.32
CA LYS A 50 12.93 -5.42 30.99
C LYS A 50 12.00 -4.69 29.99
N PRO A 51 11.21 -5.44 29.18
CA PRO A 51 10.57 -4.90 27.99
C PRO A 51 9.45 -3.93 28.39
N LYS A 52 9.76 -2.65 28.24
CA LYS A 52 8.79 -1.57 28.11
C LYS A 52 8.05 -1.84 26.80
N ASP A 53 6.73 -1.85 26.84
CA ASP A 53 5.87 -2.02 25.66
C ASP A 53 6.47 -1.27 24.46
N SER A 54 6.98 -2.03 23.48
CA SER A 54 7.79 -1.52 22.38
C SER A 54 6.94 -1.01 21.21
N ARG A 55 5.62 -0.90 21.41
CA ARG A 55 4.67 -0.44 20.40
C ARG A 55 4.75 1.09 20.27
N THR A 56 4.77 1.57 19.03
CA THR A 56 4.72 3.00 18.73
C THR A 56 3.34 3.58 19.07
N PRO A 57 3.21 4.89 19.30
CA PRO A 57 1.92 5.53 19.55
C PRO A 57 0.89 5.25 18.44
N VAL A 58 1.35 5.20 17.18
CA VAL A 58 0.52 4.82 16.03
C VAL A 58 -0.06 3.41 16.21
N LEU A 59 0.77 2.42 16.56
CA LEU A 59 0.28 1.04 16.75
C LEU A 59 -0.72 0.94 17.90
N VAL A 60 -0.50 1.67 19.00
CA VAL A 60 -1.45 1.72 20.12
C VAL A 60 -2.80 2.29 19.66
N LEU A 61 -2.80 3.39 18.92
CA LEU A 61 -4.04 3.99 18.38
C LEU A 61 -4.79 3.01 17.46
N LEU A 62 -4.08 2.26 16.62
CA LEU A 62 -4.68 1.29 15.71
C LEU A 62 -5.23 0.05 16.44
N ASP A 63 -4.58 -0.37 17.53
CA ASP A 63 -5.09 -1.40 18.44
C ASP A 63 -6.38 -0.91 19.13
N ASP A 64 -6.42 0.34 19.60
CA ASP A 64 -7.61 0.94 20.22
C ASP A 64 -8.78 1.06 19.22
N PHE A 65 -8.48 1.29 17.94
CA PHE A 65 -9.47 1.23 16.86
C PHE A 65 -9.89 -0.18 16.46
N ASN A 66 -9.22 -1.21 17.01
CA ASN A 66 -9.42 -2.62 16.70
C ASN A 66 -9.18 -2.95 15.21
N PHE A 67 -8.14 -2.35 14.62
CA PHE A 67 -7.74 -2.65 13.26
C PHE A 67 -7.04 -4.02 13.19
N SER A 68 -7.22 -4.74 12.07
CA SER A 68 -6.49 -5.99 11.84
C SER A 68 -5.01 -5.72 11.58
N ASP A 69 -4.18 -6.74 11.66
CA ASP A 69 -2.74 -6.60 11.40
C ASP A 69 -2.48 -6.14 9.96
N GLU A 70 -3.28 -6.59 8.99
CA GLU A 70 -3.18 -6.15 7.61
C GLU A 70 -3.51 -4.65 7.45
N TYR A 71 -4.48 -4.15 8.21
CA TYR A 71 -4.82 -2.73 8.22
C TYR A 71 -3.74 -1.90 8.90
N LYS A 72 -3.11 -2.42 9.95
CA LYS A 72 -1.94 -1.79 10.58
C LYS A 72 -0.78 -1.69 9.59
N GLU A 73 -0.49 -2.75 8.85
CA GLU A 73 0.54 -2.75 7.81
C GLU A 73 0.28 -1.70 6.73
N ALA A 74 -0.98 -1.57 6.28
CA ALA A 74 -1.38 -0.53 5.34
C ALA A 74 -1.15 0.89 5.88
N VAL A 75 -1.47 1.15 7.16
CA VAL A 75 -1.19 2.46 7.79
C VAL A 75 0.31 2.72 7.88
N LEU A 76 1.11 1.72 8.27
CA LEU A 76 2.57 1.85 8.35
C LEU A 76 3.21 2.09 6.98
N TYR A 77 2.64 1.52 5.91
CA TYR A 77 3.06 1.81 4.54
C TYR A 77 2.86 3.29 4.20
N VAL A 78 1.68 3.84 4.52
CA VAL A 78 1.38 5.27 4.33
C VAL A 78 2.29 6.13 5.19
N GLN A 79 2.52 5.76 6.46
CA GLN A 79 3.43 6.49 7.35
C GLN A 79 4.81 6.63 6.70
N LYS A 80 5.38 5.53 6.21
CA LYS A 80 6.70 5.53 5.57
C LYS A 80 6.77 6.48 4.37
N ALA A 81 5.72 6.57 3.56
CA ALA A 81 5.67 7.52 2.45
C ALA A 81 5.61 8.97 2.95
N LEU A 82 4.71 9.26 3.89
CA LEU A 82 4.45 10.62 4.36
C LEU A 82 5.59 11.21 5.21
N THR A 83 6.33 10.37 5.96
CA THR A 83 7.44 10.81 6.81
C THR A 83 8.79 10.82 6.12
N ASN A 84 8.92 10.22 4.93
CA ASN A 84 10.19 10.19 4.19
C ASN A 84 10.42 11.52 3.43
N PRO A 85 11.49 12.28 3.72
CA PRO A 85 11.78 13.55 3.03
C PRO A 85 12.26 13.38 1.59
N ASN A 86 12.64 12.17 1.17
CA ASN A 86 13.16 11.88 -0.17
C ASN A 86 12.08 11.38 -1.14
N VAL A 87 10.80 11.46 -0.75
CA VAL A 87 9.65 11.01 -1.52
C VAL A 87 8.78 12.21 -1.88
N GLY A 88 8.27 12.23 -3.11
CA GLY A 88 7.37 13.28 -3.62
C GLY A 88 8.11 14.48 -4.20
N ALA A 89 7.35 15.54 -4.45
CA ALA A 89 7.86 16.81 -4.96
C ALA A 89 8.53 17.63 -3.82
N PRO A 90 9.45 18.57 -4.14
CA PRO A 90 10.14 19.37 -3.13
C PRO A 90 9.24 20.20 -2.19
N ASN A 91 8.02 20.51 -2.61
CA ASN A 91 7.04 21.27 -1.85
C ASN A 91 6.00 20.40 -1.14
N ASP A 92 6.06 19.07 -1.30
CA ASP A 92 5.16 18.17 -0.59
C ASP A 92 5.49 18.14 0.91
N LYS A 93 4.45 18.05 1.74
CA LYS A 93 4.58 18.02 3.19
C LYS A 93 5.30 16.75 3.64
N THR A 94 6.37 16.92 4.40
CA THR A 94 7.01 15.82 5.14
C THR A 94 6.57 15.84 6.59
N TYR A 95 5.83 14.82 6.99
CA TYR A 95 5.32 14.69 8.34
C TYR A 95 6.43 14.22 9.28
N THR A 96 6.47 14.77 10.49
CA THR A 96 7.07 14.09 11.63
C THR A 96 6.16 12.96 12.12
N ASP A 97 6.69 12.02 12.91
CA ASP A 97 5.87 10.95 13.51
C ASP A 97 4.71 11.51 14.36
N ALA A 98 4.93 12.63 15.05
CA ALA A 98 3.90 13.30 15.85
C ALA A 98 2.79 13.90 14.97
N GLU A 99 3.15 14.63 13.90
CA GLU A 99 2.15 15.19 12.98
C GLU A 99 1.38 14.10 12.24
N PHE A 100 2.04 12.97 11.91
CA PHE A 100 1.36 11.84 11.30
C PHE A 100 0.36 11.21 12.28
N TYR A 101 0.77 11.02 13.54
CA TYR A 101 -0.14 10.57 14.59
C TYR A 101 -1.35 11.51 14.73
N ASP A 102 -1.12 12.82 14.77
CA ASP A 102 -2.20 13.82 14.85
C ASP A 102 -3.14 13.77 13.63
N LEU A 103 -2.61 13.49 12.44
CA LEU A 103 -3.45 13.26 11.25
C LEU A 103 -4.38 12.05 11.45
N LEU A 104 -3.86 10.93 11.97
CA LEU A 104 -4.68 9.74 12.25
C LEU A 104 -5.77 10.02 13.29
N VAL A 105 -5.44 10.76 14.35
CA VAL A 105 -6.40 11.18 15.38
C VAL A 105 -7.48 12.07 14.78
N ASN A 106 -7.11 13.03 13.94
CA ASN A 106 -8.06 13.97 13.32
C ASN A 106 -8.93 13.33 12.23
N LEU A 107 -8.43 12.30 11.54
CA LEU A 107 -9.27 11.45 10.69
C LEU A 107 -10.31 10.70 11.54
N GLY A 108 -9.88 10.20 12.70
CA GLY A 108 -10.70 9.33 13.54
C GLY A 108 -10.91 7.95 12.92
N LYS A 109 -11.50 7.05 13.71
CA LYS A 109 -11.63 5.63 13.36
C LYS A 109 -12.29 5.40 11.99
N ASP A 110 -13.50 5.92 11.79
CA ASP A 110 -14.33 5.57 10.63
C ASP A 110 -13.71 6.05 9.31
N ARG A 111 -13.17 7.27 9.28
CA ARG A 111 -12.52 7.81 8.08
C ARG A 111 -11.20 7.11 7.82
N LEU A 112 -10.41 6.84 8.86
CA LEU A 112 -9.16 6.11 8.72
C LEU A 112 -9.41 4.68 8.21
N GLU A 113 -10.44 4.00 8.67
CA GLU A 113 -10.81 2.66 8.20
C GLU A 113 -11.15 2.67 6.70
N ASN A 114 -11.88 3.70 6.23
CA ASN A 114 -12.18 3.86 4.81
C ASN A 114 -10.93 4.13 3.97
N CYS A 115 -10.02 5.00 4.44
CA CYS A 115 -8.74 5.23 3.78
C CYS A 115 -7.94 3.92 3.67
N VAL A 116 -7.83 3.19 4.78
CA VAL A 116 -7.03 1.97 4.87
C VAL A 116 -7.60 0.87 3.98
N LYS A 117 -8.92 0.76 3.83
CA LYS A 117 -9.54 -0.19 2.88
C LYS A 117 -9.02 0.00 1.46
N VAL A 118 -8.93 1.24 0.98
CA VAL A 118 -8.44 1.53 -0.38
C VAL A 118 -6.96 1.18 -0.50
N ILE A 119 -6.13 1.64 0.45
CA ILE A 119 -4.69 1.32 0.48
C ILE A 119 -4.45 -0.19 0.52
N PHE A 120 -5.17 -0.89 1.38
CA PHE A 120 -5.06 -2.34 1.54
C PHE A 120 -5.35 -3.09 0.24
N LEU A 121 -6.35 -2.65 -0.54
CA LEU A 121 -6.64 -3.26 -1.84
C LEU A 121 -5.48 -3.06 -2.82
N THR A 122 -4.91 -1.85 -2.90
CA THR A 122 -3.73 -1.56 -3.72
C THR A 122 -2.53 -2.42 -3.30
N LEU A 123 -2.24 -2.50 -2.00
CA LEU A 123 -1.13 -3.31 -1.49
C LEU A 123 -1.33 -4.81 -1.73
N ARG A 124 -2.59 -5.30 -1.78
CA ARG A 124 -2.87 -6.68 -2.15
C ARG A 124 -2.56 -6.96 -3.62
N VAL A 125 -2.90 -6.03 -4.53
CA VAL A 125 -2.52 -6.14 -5.95
C VAL A 125 -1.00 -6.16 -6.09
N ARG A 126 -0.31 -5.25 -5.39
CA ARG A 126 1.16 -5.23 -5.33
C ARG A 126 1.72 -6.57 -4.86
N LYS A 127 1.14 -7.17 -3.81
CA LYS A 127 1.58 -8.49 -3.35
C LYS A 127 1.41 -9.55 -4.44
N CYS A 128 0.28 -9.59 -5.12
CA CYS A 128 0.10 -10.51 -6.24
C CYS A 128 1.18 -10.34 -7.32
N ALA A 129 1.61 -9.11 -7.60
CA ALA A 129 2.72 -8.85 -8.50
C ALA A 129 4.04 -9.44 -7.97
N VAL A 130 4.37 -9.24 -6.69
CA VAL A 130 5.55 -9.83 -6.04
C VAL A 130 5.53 -11.36 -6.15
N ASP A 131 4.43 -12.00 -5.74
CA ASP A 131 4.29 -13.46 -5.76
C ASP A 131 4.44 -14.01 -7.20
N ALA A 132 3.91 -13.31 -8.21
CA ALA A 132 4.06 -13.67 -9.62
C ALA A 132 5.52 -13.55 -10.11
N ILE A 133 6.22 -12.50 -9.73
CA ILE A 133 7.64 -12.30 -10.06
C ILE A 133 8.51 -13.37 -9.40
N GLU A 134 8.27 -13.68 -8.13
CA GLU A 134 9.02 -14.71 -7.39
C GLU A 134 8.86 -16.10 -8.02
N SER A 135 7.68 -16.37 -8.60
CA SER A 135 7.35 -17.63 -9.27
C SER A 135 8.06 -17.85 -10.61
N LEU A 136 8.61 -16.79 -11.23
CA LEU A 136 9.40 -16.90 -12.46
C LEU A 136 10.63 -17.80 -12.24
N LYS A 137 11.16 -18.40 -13.31
CA LYS A 137 12.39 -19.19 -13.25
C LYS A 137 13.55 -18.46 -13.91
N ASP A 138 13.27 -17.64 -14.92
CA ASP A 138 14.28 -16.84 -15.59
C ASP A 138 14.70 -15.64 -14.73
N GLN A 139 15.99 -15.56 -14.41
CA GLN A 139 16.53 -14.51 -13.55
C GLN A 139 16.49 -13.14 -14.23
N ALA A 140 16.71 -13.06 -15.55
CA ALA A 140 16.67 -11.79 -16.26
C ALA A 140 15.26 -11.18 -16.26
N ASN A 141 14.22 -12.01 -16.42
CA ASN A 141 12.83 -11.60 -16.25
C ASN A 141 12.56 -11.13 -14.81
N LYS A 142 13.04 -11.85 -13.78
CA LYS A 142 12.90 -11.40 -12.38
C LYS A 142 13.52 -10.04 -12.16
N ASP A 143 14.75 -9.84 -12.60
CA ASP A 143 15.48 -8.59 -12.38
C ASP A 143 14.77 -7.42 -13.08
N LYS A 144 14.28 -7.65 -14.31
CA LYS A 144 13.48 -6.69 -15.05
C LYS A 144 12.20 -6.32 -14.30
N PHE A 145 11.37 -7.30 -13.95
CA PHE A 145 10.09 -7.01 -13.28
C PHE A 145 10.27 -6.44 -11.86
N ASN A 146 11.33 -6.81 -11.14
CA ASN A 146 11.67 -6.18 -9.86
C ASN A 146 12.07 -4.71 -10.03
N THR A 147 12.76 -4.36 -11.13
CA THR A 147 13.08 -2.97 -11.46
C THR A 147 11.80 -2.19 -11.75
N ASP A 148 10.90 -2.75 -12.56
CA ASP A 148 9.61 -2.13 -12.87
C ASP A 148 8.75 -1.96 -11.60
N LEU A 149 8.70 -2.99 -10.74
CA LEU A 149 7.98 -2.94 -9.46
C LEU A 149 8.53 -1.85 -8.54
N ALA A 150 9.84 -1.70 -8.46
CA ALA A 150 10.47 -0.66 -7.65
C ALA A 150 10.13 0.75 -8.15
N ALA A 151 10.02 0.94 -9.47
CA ALA A 151 9.58 2.20 -10.05
C ALA A 151 8.12 2.50 -9.69
N ILE A 152 7.22 1.52 -9.83
CA ILE A 152 5.80 1.70 -9.45
C ILE A 152 5.63 1.93 -7.94
N ASP A 153 6.42 1.25 -7.10
CA ASP A 153 6.45 1.49 -5.66
C ASP A 153 6.85 2.94 -5.33
N ALA A 154 7.86 3.47 -6.01
CA ALA A 154 8.30 4.85 -5.84
C ALA A 154 7.23 5.85 -6.29
N ASP A 155 6.60 5.61 -7.45
CA ASP A 155 5.50 6.43 -7.97
C ASP A 155 4.31 6.43 -7.03
N TYR A 156 3.91 5.26 -6.50
CA TYR A 156 2.81 5.17 -5.55
C TYR A 156 3.15 5.85 -4.22
N SER A 157 4.39 5.71 -3.74
CA SER A 157 4.84 6.43 -2.55
C SER A 157 4.79 7.96 -2.76
N GLY A 158 5.19 8.45 -3.94
CA GLY A 158 5.08 9.86 -4.31
C GLY A 158 3.64 10.33 -4.39
N PHE A 159 2.75 9.50 -4.92
CA PHE A 159 1.32 9.79 -4.95
C PHE A 159 0.69 9.90 -3.55
N LEU A 160 1.03 8.98 -2.63
CA LEU A 160 0.59 9.06 -1.23
C LEU A 160 1.10 10.34 -0.56
N LYS A 161 2.34 10.74 -0.86
CA LYS A 161 2.93 11.99 -0.38
C LYS A 161 2.14 13.21 -0.85
N LEU A 162 1.79 13.25 -2.14
CA LEU A 162 0.97 14.31 -2.72
C LEU A 162 -0.40 14.39 -2.05
N ILE A 163 -1.09 13.26 -1.87
CA ILE A 163 -2.37 13.22 -1.14
C ILE A 163 -2.20 13.76 0.28
N GLY A 164 -1.19 13.26 1.00
CA GLY A 164 -0.92 13.65 2.38
C GLY A 164 -0.57 15.14 2.54
N SER A 165 -0.21 15.81 1.45
CA SER A 165 0.10 17.24 1.39
C SER A 165 -1.13 18.13 1.20
N GLY A 166 -2.34 17.56 1.19
CA GLY A 166 -3.58 18.35 1.15
C GLY A 166 -3.70 19.34 2.32
N ASP A 167 -4.30 20.50 2.06
CA ASP A 167 -4.36 21.61 3.02
C ASP A 167 -5.22 21.29 4.25
N THR A 168 -6.16 20.35 4.12
CA THR A 168 -7.10 19.98 5.18
C THR A 168 -7.25 18.47 5.30
N VAL A 169 -7.61 17.99 6.49
CA VAL A 169 -7.92 16.57 6.75
C VAL A 169 -9.06 16.09 5.86
N ASP A 170 -10.05 16.93 5.56
CA ASP A 170 -11.16 16.58 4.65
C ASP A 170 -10.69 16.37 3.21
N GLN A 171 -9.77 17.20 2.72
CA GLN A 171 -9.18 17.01 1.39
C GLN A 171 -8.31 15.76 1.34
N ILE A 172 -7.47 15.52 2.36
CA ILE A 172 -6.65 14.30 2.46
C ILE A 172 -7.56 13.07 2.42
N TYR A 173 -8.60 13.06 3.26
CA TYR A 173 -9.60 11.99 3.28
C TYR A 173 -10.25 11.79 1.90
N GLY A 174 -10.76 12.87 1.29
CA GLY A 174 -11.42 12.84 0.01
C GLY A 174 -10.53 12.31 -1.12
N MET A 175 -9.27 12.72 -1.18
CA MET A 175 -8.32 12.21 -2.17
C MET A 175 -7.96 10.74 -1.91
N MET A 176 -7.76 10.37 -0.65
CA MET A 176 -7.40 9.00 -0.26
C MET A 176 -8.49 7.98 -0.59
N ILE A 177 -9.76 8.29 -0.36
CA ILE A 177 -10.84 7.32 -0.65
C ILE A 177 -11.22 7.23 -2.13
N ASN A 178 -10.86 8.22 -2.94
CA ASN A 178 -11.25 8.30 -4.35
C ASN A 178 -10.12 7.93 -5.32
N HIS A 179 -8.91 7.66 -4.84
CA HIS A 179 -7.82 7.23 -5.71
C HIS A 179 -8.00 5.79 -6.19
N ASP A 180 -7.50 5.52 -7.40
CA ASP A 180 -7.54 4.21 -8.05
C ASP A 180 -6.19 3.95 -8.73
N ASP A 181 -5.13 3.83 -7.91
CA ASP A 181 -3.77 3.51 -8.40
C ASP A 181 -3.46 2.01 -8.37
N GLY A 182 -4.46 1.17 -8.06
CA GLY A 182 -4.34 -0.29 -8.09
C GLY A 182 -3.94 -0.82 -9.47
N ASP A 183 -4.46 -0.19 -10.52
CA ASP A 183 -4.22 -0.54 -11.93
C ASP A 183 -2.74 -0.58 -12.32
N LYS A 184 -1.91 0.27 -11.69
CA LYS A 184 -0.46 0.30 -11.96
C LYS A 184 0.21 -1.00 -11.54
N PHE A 185 -0.13 -1.52 -10.37
CA PHE A 185 0.38 -2.81 -9.90
C PHE A 185 -0.26 -3.99 -10.63
N GLU A 186 -1.50 -3.85 -11.09
CA GLU A 186 -2.20 -4.88 -11.86
C GLU A 186 -1.50 -5.18 -13.19
N SER A 187 -1.02 -4.14 -13.89
CA SER A 187 -0.23 -4.31 -15.12
C SER A 187 1.03 -5.17 -14.92
N ILE A 188 1.78 -4.93 -13.83
CA ILE A 188 2.96 -5.76 -13.51
C ILE A 188 2.54 -7.19 -13.18
N LYS A 189 1.51 -7.37 -12.34
CA LYS A 189 0.97 -8.67 -11.95
C LYS A 189 0.64 -9.52 -13.19
N ASP A 190 -0.13 -8.96 -14.11
CA ASP A 190 -0.59 -9.67 -15.31
C ASP A 190 0.57 -9.99 -16.25
N THR A 191 1.50 -9.05 -16.44
CA THR A 191 2.64 -9.24 -17.34
C THR A 191 3.62 -10.29 -16.79
N ALA A 192 3.90 -10.28 -15.49
CA ALA A 192 4.73 -11.29 -14.84
C ALA A 192 4.08 -12.69 -14.88
N HIS A 193 2.77 -12.77 -14.64
CA HIS A 193 2.03 -14.03 -14.76
C HIS A 193 2.08 -14.61 -16.19
N ASN A 194 1.90 -13.76 -17.21
CA ASN A 194 2.00 -14.17 -18.60
C ASN A 194 3.40 -14.67 -18.97
N ALA A 195 4.46 -14.02 -18.47
CA ALA A 195 5.84 -14.46 -18.65
C ALA A 195 6.06 -15.87 -18.06
N PHE A 196 5.57 -16.10 -16.83
CA PHE A 196 5.62 -17.42 -16.19
C PHE A 196 4.94 -18.51 -17.02
N LEU A 197 3.74 -18.24 -17.54
CA LEU A 197 3.04 -19.18 -18.43
C LEU A 197 3.84 -19.47 -19.71
N GLY A 198 4.52 -18.47 -20.26
CA GLY A 198 5.43 -18.62 -21.40
C GLY A 198 6.59 -19.58 -21.10
N GLU A 199 7.26 -19.41 -19.97
CA GLU A 199 8.35 -20.29 -19.52
C GLU A 199 7.91 -21.74 -19.34
N MET A 200 6.67 -21.96 -18.89
CA MET A 200 6.11 -23.30 -18.73
C MET A 200 5.78 -23.96 -20.07
N ARG A 201 5.27 -23.19 -21.06
CA ARG A 201 4.95 -23.71 -22.40
C ARG A 201 6.19 -24.09 -23.20
N GLN A 202 7.29 -23.34 -23.06
CA GLN A 202 8.56 -23.63 -23.73
C GLN A 202 9.26 -24.90 -23.20
N ARG A 203 8.74 -25.51 -22.12
CA ARG A 203 9.26 -26.76 -21.54
C ARG A 203 8.49 -28.01 -21.96
N VAL A 204 7.43 -27.89 -22.75
CA VAL A 204 6.72 -29.06 -23.27
C VAL A 204 7.51 -29.58 -24.49
N PRO A 205 8.06 -30.81 -24.44
CA PRO A 205 8.81 -31.40 -25.56
C PRO A 205 7.93 -31.67 -26.79
#